data_AF-A0A382Y053-F1
#
_entry.id   AF-A0A382Y053-F1
#
_cell.length_a   1.000
_cell.length_b   1.000
_cell.length_c   1.000
_cell.angle_alpha   90.00
_cell.angle_beta   90.00
_cell.angle_gamma   90.00
#
_symmetry.space_group_name_H-M   'P 1'
#
loop_
_entity.id
_entity.type
_entity.pdbx_description
1 polymer ?
#
loop_
_entity_poly.entity_id
_entity_poly.type
_entity_poly.pdbx_seq_one_letter_code
_entity_poly.pdbx_strand_id
1 'polypeptide(L)'
;LGKADEARDCVDKLLTLKPNDIEYRINTALSIIPIVNSVEEINFYRNKYEKGLESLKKYQYLTEKPGDTIKTNFFRLAYHARDNLELMKNTSDLFRQIIPSINYVSKNIDKQKKQKKTRVGFISEFLTQHTIGKLFSGLIKNIDRKKFDVIIFHTYKTKKGLIKDEIDNCSNKVINLSNRIKEQHKQVEKENLDIIFYPDIGMSPTTYFLAFARLAPVQIVSWGHPETTGINTIDYFLSSTLLEPNYVRRKYSERLICLSQFPLYYE
;
A
#
# COMPACT_ATOMS: atom_id res chain seq x y z
N LEU A 1 -16.48 1.74 -21.19
CA LEU A 1 -16.40 0.86 -19.99
C LEU A 1 -17.33 -0.32 -20.23
N GLY A 2 -16.99 -1.54 -19.81
CA GLY A 2 -17.88 -2.71 -19.92
C GLY A 2 -17.56 -3.72 -21.03
N LYS A 3 -16.52 -3.53 -21.83
CA LYS A 3 -16.09 -4.50 -22.86
C LYS A 3 -15.06 -5.50 -22.31
N ALA A 4 -15.43 -6.23 -21.26
CA ALA A 4 -14.51 -7.10 -20.54
C ALA A 4 -13.98 -8.26 -21.41
N ASP A 5 -14.80 -8.76 -22.33
CA ASP A 5 -14.42 -9.85 -23.23
C ASP A 5 -13.50 -9.38 -24.36
N GLU A 6 -13.80 -8.26 -25.04
CA GLU A 6 -12.87 -7.69 -26.03
C GLU A 6 -11.51 -7.35 -25.41
N ALA A 7 -11.50 -6.82 -24.18
CA ALA A 7 -10.26 -6.57 -23.45
C ALA A 7 -9.49 -7.87 -23.17
N ARG A 8 -10.20 -8.98 -22.90
CA ARG A 8 -9.61 -10.31 -22.69
C ARG A 8 -9.02 -10.87 -23.99
N ASP A 9 -9.71 -10.73 -25.12
CA ASP A 9 -9.22 -11.20 -26.41
C ASP A 9 -7.94 -10.48 -26.83
N CYS A 10 -7.90 -9.15 -26.66
CA CYS A 10 -6.68 -8.36 -26.83
C CYS A 10 -5.55 -8.89 -25.94
N VAL A 11 -5.89 -9.31 -24.73
CA VAL A 11 -4.92 -9.78 -23.75
C VAL A 11 -4.34 -11.15 -24.08
N ASP A 12 -5.19 -12.09 -24.47
CA ASP A 12 -4.78 -13.44 -24.86
C ASP A 12 -3.94 -13.39 -26.14
N LYS A 13 -4.28 -12.50 -27.08
CA LYS A 13 -3.45 -12.23 -28.27
C LYS A 13 -2.06 -11.72 -27.89
N LEU A 14 -1.96 -10.83 -26.90
CA LEU A 14 -0.68 -10.29 -26.47
C LEU A 14 0.17 -11.32 -25.73
N LEU A 15 -0.42 -12.18 -24.90
CA LEU A 15 0.28 -13.32 -24.29
C LEU A 15 0.83 -14.30 -25.32
N THR A 16 0.15 -14.45 -26.45
CA THR A 16 0.62 -15.26 -27.57
C THR A 16 1.82 -14.60 -28.27
N LEU A 17 1.79 -13.28 -28.44
CA LEU A 17 2.87 -12.52 -29.10
C LEU A 17 4.10 -12.31 -28.22
N LYS A 18 3.93 -12.21 -26.89
CA LYS A 18 5.00 -11.99 -25.91
C LYS A 18 4.89 -12.97 -24.73
N PRO A 19 5.10 -14.27 -24.96
CA PRO A 19 4.89 -15.29 -23.93
C PRO A 19 5.86 -15.16 -22.74
N ASN A 20 6.97 -14.44 -22.87
CA ASN A 20 7.94 -14.27 -21.79
C ASN A 20 7.82 -12.93 -21.04
N ASP A 21 6.81 -12.12 -21.35
CA ASP A 21 6.58 -10.84 -20.67
C ASP A 21 5.92 -11.05 -19.29
N ILE A 22 6.75 -11.05 -18.25
CA ILE A 22 6.32 -11.35 -16.87
C ILE A 22 5.44 -10.22 -16.30
N GLU A 23 5.75 -8.96 -16.61
CA GLU A 23 4.93 -7.82 -16.20
C GLU A 23 3.50 -7.99 -16.71
N TYR A 24 3.38 -8.35 -17.98
CA TYR A 24 2.09 -8.54 -18.60
C TYR A 24 1.31 -9.71 -17.97
N ARG A 25 2.00 -10.82 -17.71
CA ARG A 25 1.44 -11.99 -17.03
C ARG A 25 0.91 -11.63 -15.65
N ILE A 26 1.66 -10.88 -14.86
CA ILE A 26 1.24 -10.42 -13.52
C ILE A 26 -0.05 -9.60 -13.64
N ASN A 27 -0.04 -8.54 -14.46
CA ASN A 27 -1.18 -7.62 -14.58
C ASN A 27 -2.45 -8.29 -15.13
N THR A 28 -2.28 -9.31 -15.96
CA THR A 28 -3.39 -10.07 -16.57
C THR A 28 -3.94 -11.12 -15.61
N ALA A 29 -3.07 -11.95 -15.04
CA ALA A 29 -3.47 -13.06 -14.18
C ALA A 29 -4.09 -12.56 -12.88
N LEU A 30 -3.63 -11.40 -12.39
CA LEU A 30 -4.13 -10.74 -11.19
C LEU A 30 -5.14 -9.61 -11.52
N SER A 31 -5.83 -9.69 -12.65
CA SER A 31 -6.88 -8.73 -13.00
C SER A 31 -8.19 -9.08 -12.29
N ILE A 32 -8.80 -8.05 -11.69
CA ILE A 32 -10.14 -8.11 -11.09
C ILE A 32 -11.00 -7.01 -11.69
N ILE A 33 -12.28 -7.33 -11.93
CA ILE A 33 -13.29 -6.35 -12.33
C ILE A 33 -14.13 -5.96 -11.10
N PRO A 34 -14.43 -4.67 -10.89
CA PRO A 34 -15.15 -4.22 -9.70
C PRO A 34 -16.68 -4.31 -9.86
N ILE A 35 -17.19 -4.25 -11.09
CA ILE A 35 -18.62 -4.30 -11.41
C ILE A 35 -18.92 -5.66 -12.01
N VAL A 36 -19.84 -6.37 -11.38
CA VAL A 36 -20.23 -7.76 -11.66
C VAL A 36 -21.74 -7.88 -11.54
N ASN A 37 -22.36 -8.76 -12.32
CA ASN A 37 -23.81 -8.90 -12.38
C ASN A 37 -24.37 -9.93 -11.39
N SER A 38 -23.53 -10.83 -10.88
CA SER A 38 -23.98 -11.90 -9.99
C SER A 38 -22.89 -12.38 -9.03
N VAL A 39 -23.32 -13.19 -8.06
CA VAL A 39 -22.44 -13.85 -7.11
C VAL A 39 -21.55 -14.90 -7.80
N GLU A 40 -22.05 -15.55 -8.83
CA GLU A 40 -21.32 -16.50 -9.66
C GLU A 40 -20.18 -15.80 -10.42
N GLU A 41 -20.42 -14.59 -10.95
CA GLU A 41 -19.37 -13.78 -11.57
C GLU A 41 -18.29 -13.38 -10.54
N ILE A 42 -18.68 -12.96 -9.33
CA ILE A 42 -17.73 -12.69 -8.24
C ILE A 42 -16.82 -13.91 -8.02
N ASN A 43 -17.42 -15.08 -7.83
CA ASN A 43 -16.68 -16.31 -7.57
C ASN A 43 -15.79 -16.67 -8.78
N PHE A 44 -16.26 -16.50 -10.01
CA PHE A 44 -15.49 -16.76 -11.22
C PHE A 44 -14.21 -15.92 -11.30
N TYR A 45 -14.31 -14.60 -11.13
CA TYR A 45 -13.15 -13.71 -11.22
C TYR A 45 -12.16 -13.92 -10.07
N ARG A 46 -12.65 -14.19 -8.85
CA ARG A 46 -11.80 -14.49 -7.69
C ARG A 46 -11.07 -15.83 -7.84
N ASN A 47 -11.76 -16.88 -8.31
CA ASN A 47 -11.12 -18.16 -8.62
C ASN A 47 -10.05 -18.02 -9.72
N LYS A 48 -10.28 -17.15 -10.72
CA LYS A 48 -9.28 -16.84 -11.75
C LYS A 48 -8.06 -16.13 -11.15
N TYR A 49 -8.29 -15.17 -10.24
CA TYR A 49 -7.22 -14.47 -9.54
C TYR A 49 -6.37 -15.43 -8.69
N GLU A 50 -7.01 -16.31 -7.90
CA GLU A 50 -6.32 -17.34 -7.10
C GLU A 50 -5.48 -18.29 -7.95
N LYS A 51 -6.04 -18.81 -9.06
CA LYS A 51 -5.27 -19.59 -10.04
C LYS A 51 -4.13 -18.79 -10.65
N GLY A 52 -4.36 -17.49 -10.87
CA GLY A 52 -3.35 -16.54 -11.32
C GLY A 52 -2.16 -16.47 -10.35
N LEU A 53 -2.44 -16.36 -9.05
CA LEU A 53 -1.40 -16.36 -8.01
C LEU A 53 -0.54 -17.63 -8.08
N GLU A 54 -1.16 -18.82 -8.10
CA GLU A 54 -0.43 -20.09 -8.19
C GLU A 54 0.40 -20.20 -9.47
N SER A 55 -0.16 -19.79 -10.61
CA SER A 55 0.53 -19.85 -11.90
C SER A 55 1.78 -18.96 -11.97
N LEU A 56 1.82 -17.90 -11.17
CA LEU A 56 2.88 -16.91 -11.17
C LEU A 56 4.08 -17.30 -10.29
N LYS A 57 3.90 -18.23 -9.33
CA LYS A 57 4.96 -18.65 -8.38
C LYS A 57 6.23 -19.17 -9.04
N LYS A 58 6.13 -19.71 -10.26
CA LYS A 58 7.27 -20.25 -11.02
C LYS A 58 8.17 -19.18 -11.66
N TYR A 59 7.77 -17.91 -11.66
CA TYR A 59 8.51 -16.83 -12.29
C TYR A 59 9.38 -16.06 -11.29
N GLN A 60 10.39 -15.38 -11.81
CA GLN A 60 11.16 -14.36 -11.11
C GLN A 60 11.08 -13.07 -11.92
N TYR A 61 10.65 -11.98 -11.28
CA TYR A 61 10.46 -10.68 -11.88
C TYR A 61 11.47 -9.67 -11.31
N LEU A 62 12.64 -9.62 -11.95
CA LEU A 62 13.74 -8.74 -11.56
C LEU A 62 13.51 -7.31 -12.06
N THR A 63 12.61 -6.58 -11.38
CA THR A 63 12.36 -5.16 -11.63
C THR A 63 12.94 -4.29 -10.52
N GLU A 64 13.38 -3.09 -10.90
CA GLU A 64 13.72 -2.03 -9.96
C GLU A 64 12.58 -1.02 -9.77
N LYS A 65 11.53 -1.10 -10.58
CA LYS A 65 10.42 -0.13 -10.61
C LYS A 65 9.06 -0.84 -10.53
N PRO A 66 8.82 -1.72 -9.54
CA PRO A 66 7.56 -2.47 -9.49
C PRO A 66 6.32 -1.56 -9.40
N GLY A 67 6.43 -0.39 -8.79
CA GLY A 67 5.36 0.62 -8.72
C GLY A 67 5.01 1.29 -10.05
N ASP A 68 5.80 1.05 -11.11
CA ASP A 68 5.55 1.57 -12.45
C ASP A 68 4.96 0.51 -13.38
N THR A 69 5.27 -0.75 -13.10
CA THR A 69 4.98 -1.88 -13.99
C THR A 69 3.79 -2.70 -13.52
N ILE A 70 3.59 -2.85 -12.21
CA ILE A 70 2.51 -3.68 -11.66
C ILE A 70 1.37 -2.79 -11.15
N LYS A 71 0.15 -3.13 -11.56
CA LYS A 71 -1.08 -2.48 -11.11
C LYS A 71 -1.59 -3.10 -9.82
N THR A 72 -2.11 -2.27 -8.91
CA THR A 72 -2.77 -2.72 -7.67
C THR A 72 -4.22 -3.14 -7.94
N ASN A 73 -4.44 -4.08 -8.87
CA ASN A 73 -5.77 -4.55 -9.24
C ASN A 73 -6.54 -5.17 -8.06
N PHE A 74 -5.84 -5.66 -7.03
CA PHE A 74 -6.43 -6.16 -5.78
C PHE A 74 -7.26 -5.09 -5.04
N PHE A 75 -7.01 -3.80 -5.26
CA PHE A 75 -7.84 -2.70 -4.75
C PHE A 75 -9.33 -2.91 -5.06
N ARG A 76 -9.63 -3.57 -6.20
CA ARG A 76 -11.00 -3.82 -6.65
C ARG A 76 -11.68 -4.97 -5.93
N LEU A 77 -10.95 -5.78 -5.15
CA LEU A 77 -11.53 -6.87 -4.34
C LEU A 77 -12.48 -6.33 -3.27
N ALA A 78 -12.29 -5.09 -2.82
CA ALA A 78 -13.18 -4.42 -1.87
C ALA A 78 -14.63 -4.29 -2.37
N TYR A 79 -14.85 -4.34 -3.69
CA TYR A 79 -16.18 -4.28 -4.29
C TYR A 79 -16.83 -5.66 -4.48
N HIS A 80 -16.12 -6.73 -4.17
CA HIS A 80 -16.68 -8.08 -4.12
C HIS A 80 -17.09 -8.36 -2.68
N ALA A 81 -18.36 -8.65 -2.45
CA ALA A 81 -18.90 -8.96 -1.12
C ALA A 81 -18.39 -10.32 -0.57
N ARG A 82 -17.09 -10.38 -0.29
CA ARG A 82 -16.31 -11.55 0.13
C ARG A 82 -15.18 -11.12 1.05
N ASP A 83 -14.70 -12.06 1.87
CA ASP A 83 -13.51 -11.83 2.69
C ASP A 83 -12.26 -11.77 1.80
N ASN A 84 -11.39 -10.81 2.04
CA ASN A 84 -10.19 -10.56 1.25
C ASN A 84 -8.90 -10.95 1.98
N LEU A 85 -8.94 -11.28 3.28
CA LEU A 85 -7.73 -11.45 4.09
C LEU A 85 -6.76 -12.48 3.50
N GLU A 86 -7.25 -13.70 3.22
CA GLU A 86 -6.38 -14.76 2.73
C GLU A 86 -5.88 -14.46 1.31
N LEU A 87 -6.72 -13.85 0.48
CA LEU A 87 -6.35 -13.46 -0.87
C LEU A 87 -5.27 -12.37 -0.86
N MET A 88 -5.40 -11.37 0.02
CA MET A 88 -4.42 -10.30 0.19
C MET A 88 -3.08 -10.81 0.73
N LYS A 89 -3.09 -11.76 1.68
CA LYS A 89 -1.88 -12.45 2.15
C LYS A 89 -1.19 -13.21 1.02
N ASN A 90 -1.93 -14.03 0.28
CA ASN A 90 -1.38 -14.80 -0.84
C ASN A 90 -0.82 -13.89 -1.96
N THR A 91 -1.46 -12.75 -2.21
CA THR A 91 -0.93 -11.72 -3.11
C THR A 91 0.38 -11.13 -2.60
N SER A 92 0.47 -10.82 -1.30
CA SER A 92 1.71 -10.34 -0.69
C SER A 92 2.82 -11.39 -0.80
N ASP A 93 2.54 -12.63 -0.43
CA ASP A 93 3.51 -13.73 -0.46
C ASP A 93 4.03 -13.99 -1.87
N LEU A 94 3.14 -13.96 -2.88
CA LEU A 94 3.55 -14.04 -4.28
C LEU A 94 4.53 -12.91 -4.65
N PHE A 95 4.19 -11.65 -4.35
CA PHE A 95 5.06 -10.53 -4.72
C PHE A 95 6.41 -10.58 -4.00
N ARG A 96 6.43 -10.99 -2.73
CA ARG A 96 7.69 -11.26 -2.02
C ARG A 96 8.52 -12.34 -2.72
N GLN A 97 7.88 -13.42 -3.15
CA GLN A 97 8.56 -14.54 -3.81
C GLN A 97 9.12 -14.16 -5.17
N ILE A 98 8.35 -13.47 -6.01
CA ILE A 98 8.74 -13.21 -7.40
C ILE A 98 9.53 -11.91 -7.57
N ILE A 99 9.52 -10.99 -6.59
CA ILE A 99 10.24 -9.71 -6.66
C ILE A 99 11.20 -9.59 -5.45
N PRO A 100 12.39 -10.24 -5.48
CA PRO A 100 13.28 -10.24 -4.32
C PRO A 100 13.70 -8.85 -3.83
N SER A 101 13.71 -7.84 -4.72
CA SER A 101 14.13 -6.47 -4.43
C SER A 101 13.23 -5.72 -3.43
N ILE A 102 12.00 -6.17 -3.19
CA ILE A 102 11.08 -5.55 -2.21
C ILE A 102 11.27 -6.08 -0.79
N ASN A 103 11.95 -7.23 -0.61
CA ASN A 103 12.18 -7.87 0.68
C ASN A 103 13.36 -7.24 1.44
N TYR A 104 13.30 -5.94 1.70
CA TYR A 104 14.37 -5.21 2.36
C TYR A 104 14.14 -5.04 3.85
N VAL A 105 15.19 -5.18 4.65
CA VAL A 105 15.19 -4.86 6.08
C VAL A 105 16.24 -3.80 6.33
N SER A 106 15.83 -2.68 6.92
CA SER A 106 16.74 -1.59 7.25
C SER A 106 17.75 -2.02 8.30
N LYS A 107 18.98 -1.52 8.16
CA LYS A 107 20.08 -1.67 9.12
C LYS A 107 19.85 -0.89 10.42
N ASN A 108 18.80 -0.07 10.47
CA ASN A 108 18.51 0.80 11.62
C ASN A 108 17.39 0.25 12.52
N ILE A 109 16.80 -0.92 12.20
CA ILE A 109 15.65 -1.48 12.94
C ILE A 109 15.97 -1.74 14.42
N ASP A 110 17.12 -2.36 14.71
CA ASP A 110 17.48 -2.71 16.09
C ASP A 110 18.26 -1.62 16.82
N LYS A 111 18.47 -0.46 16.19
CA LYS A 111 19.25 0.63 16.80
C LYS A 111 18.37 1.39 17.78
N GLN A 112 18.30 0.90 19.02
CA GLN A 112 17.74 1.67 20.12
C GLN A 112 18.54 2.96 20.31
N LYS A 113 17.86 4.10 20.21
CA LYS A 113 18.46 5.42 20.44
C LYS A 113 17.76 6.12 21.58
N LYS A 114 18.54 6.71 22.48
CA LYS A 114 18.03 7.73 23.41
C LYS A 114 17.82 9.01 22.62
N GLN A 115 16.58 9.27 22.23
CA GLN A 115 16.20 10.51 21.55
C GLN A 115 15.05 11.17 22.27
N LYS A 116 15.03 12.51 22.23
CA LYS A 116 14.03 13.32 22.94
C LYS A 116 12.64 13.25 22.32
N LYS A 117 12.56 12.96 21.02
CA LYS A 117 11.33 12.92 20.23
C LYS A 117 11.28 11.67 19.36
N THR A 118 10.08 11.19 19.10
CA THR A 118 9.80 10.09 18.17
C THR A 118 9.77 10.64 16.74
N ARG A 119 10.55 10.04 15.85
CA ARG A 119 10.59 10.38 14.43
C ARG A 119 9.53 9.56 13.69
N VAL A 120 8.52 10.26 13.18
CA VAL A 120 7.42 9.65 12.43
C VAL A 120 7.49 10.04 10.96
N GLY A 121 7.51 9.04 10.09
CA GLY A 121 7.45 9.22 8.64
C GLY A 121 6.04 8.98 8.12
N PHE A 122 5.41 10.00 7.54
CA PHE A 122 4.15 9.84 6.81
C PHE A 122 4.45 9.55 5.34
N ILE A 123 4.00 8.41 4.83
CA ILE A 123 4.28 7.98 3.44
C ILE A 123 2.97 7.82 2.68
N SER A 124 2.74 8.68 1.68
CA SER A 124 1.60 8.54 0.77
C SER A 124 1.80 9.37 -0.51
N GLU A 125 1.26 8.88 -1.62
CA GLU A 125 1.16 9.62 -2.88
C GLU A 125 0.07 10.70 -2.84
N PHE A 126 -0.84 10.60 -1.88
CA PHE A 126 -2.11 11.30 -1.87
C PHE A 126 -2.22 12.35 -0.77
N LEU A 127 -1.11 12.72 -0.11
CA LEU A 127 -1.02 13.90 0.77
C LEU A 127 -0.97 15.19 -0.07
N THR A 128 -2.05 15.40 -0.83
CA THR A 128 -2.26 16.49 -1.80
C THR A 128 -3.74 16.84 -1.84
N GLN A 129 -4.23 17.47 -2.92
CA GLN A 129 -5.65 17.70 -3.18
C GLN A 129 -6.41 16.40 -3.48
N HIS A 130 -6.40 15.47 -2.53
CA HIS A 130 -7.05 14.16 -2.55
C HIS A 130 -7.69 13.91 -1.19
N THR A 131 -8.64 12.97 -1.11
CA THR A 131 -9.34 12.61 0.13
C THR A 131 -8.38 12.30 1.27
N ILE A 132 -7.28 11.57 1.00
CA ILE A 132 -6.23 11.30 1.99
C ILE A 132 -5.61 12.58 2.55
N GLY A 133 -5.19 13.51 1.69
CA GLY A 133 -4.68 14.81 2.12
C GLY A 133 -5.69 15.57 2.98
N LYS A 134 -6.97 15.61 2.58
CA LYS A 134 -8.02 16.29 3.36
C LYS A 134 -8.21 15.67 4.76
N LEU A 135 -8.25 14.35 4.86
CA LEU A 135 -8.54 13.65 6.12
C LEU A 135 -7.35 13.65 7.10
N PHE A 136 -6.12 13.58 6.58
CA PHE A 136 -4.92 13.43 7.41
C PHE A 136 -4.08 14.71 7.54
N SER A 137 -4.32 15.76 6.75
CA SER A 137 -3.55 17.01 6.84
C SER A 137 -3.64 17.62 8.23
N GLY A 138 -4.84 17.72 8.82
CA GLY A 138 -5.01 18.27 10.16
C GLY A 138 -4.25 17.48 11.23
N LEU A 139 -4.22 16.15 11.13
CA LEU A 139 -3.47 15.29 12.05
C LEU A 139 -1.97 15.60 11.95
N ILE A 140 -1.45 15.68 10.72
CA ILE A 140 -0.05 15.99 10.46
C ILE A 140 0.28 17.40 10.95
N LYS A 141 -0.55 18.41 10.69
CA LYS A 141 -0.33 19.80 11.12
C LYS A 141 -0.33 19.91 12.65
N ASN A 142 -1.24 19.23 13.33
CA ASN A 142 -1.50 19.42 14.76
C ASN A 142 -0.82 18.40 15.70
N ILE A 143 -0.14 17.36 15.19
CA ILE A 143 0.57 16.40 16.07
C ILE A 143 1.61 17.11 16.95
N ASP A 144 1.68 16.73 18.24
CA ASP A 144 2.50 17.42 19.24
C ASP A 144 4.00 17.42 18.88
N ARG A 145 4.49 18.56 18.39
CA ARG A 145 5.88 18.76 17.96
C ARG A 145 6.89 18.71 19.09
N LYS A 146 6.47 18.72 20.36
CA LYS A 146 7.37 18.47 21.50
C LYS A 146 7.67 16.98 21.65
N LYS A 147 6.81 16.11 21.13
CA LYS A 147 6.94 14.64 21.19
C LYS A 147 7.37 14.03 19.86
N PHE A 148 6.98 14.63 18.74
CA PHE A 148 7.18 14.06 17.41
C PHE A 148 7.99 14.99 16.49
N ASP A 149 8.93 14.39 15.76
CA ASP A 149 9.53 14.99 14.56
C ASP A 149 8.89 14.33 13.33
N VAL A 150 8.32 15.16 12.46
CA VAL A 150 7.47 14.75 11.33
C VAL A 150 8.24 14.84 10.02
N ILE A 151 8.40 13.69 9.35
CA ILE A 151 8.99 13.61 8.02
C ILE A 151 7.90 13.17 7.05
N ILE A 152 7.77 13.86 5.92
CA ILE A 152 6.82 13.52 4.87
C ILE A 152 7.55 12.88 3.69
N PHE A 153 7.02 11.78 3.20
CA PHE A 153 7.49 11.11 1.99
C PHE A 153 6.40 11.11 0.93
N HIS A 154 6.66 11.81 -0.15
CA HIS A 154 5.83 11.81 -1.34
C HIS A 154 6.42 10.85 -2.38
N THR A 155 5.59 10.18 -3.16
CA THR A 155 6.07 9.45 -4.33
C THR A 155 6.44 10.41 -5.45
N TYR A 156 7.26 9.98 -6.41
CA TYR A 156 7.57 10.78 -7.60
C TYR A 156 6.35 11.08 -8.50
N LYS A 157 5.22 10.38 -8.29
CA LYS A 157 3.93 10.61 -8.97
C LYS A 157 3.03 11.59 -8.23
N THR A 158 3.41 12.03 -7.03
CA THR A 158 2.59 12.91 -6.20
C THR A 158 2.32 14.24 -6.90
N LYS A 159 1.05 14.61 -6.99
CA LYS A 159 0.63 15.86 -7.63
C LYS A 159 0.88 17.04 -6.71
N LYS A 160 1.29 18.17 -7.29
CA LYS A 160 1.32 19.47 -6.61
C LYS A 160 -0.09 19.92 -6.22
N GLY A 161 -0.21 20.76 -5.20
CA GLY A 161 -1.49 21.34 -4.79
C GLY A 161 -1.40 21.99 -3.41
N LEU A 162 -2.38 22.85 -3.10
CA LEU A 162 -2.40 23.67 -1.89
C LEU A 162 -2.28 22.82 -0.60
N ILE A 163 -3.06 21.75 -0.48
CA ILE A 163 -2.98 20.84 0.68
C ILE A 163 -1.57 20.23 0.83
N LYS A 164 -0.92 19.90 -0.29
CA LYS A 164 0.45 19.38 -0.25
C LYS A 164 1.41 20.43 0.31
N ASP A 165 1.33 21.66 -0.21
CA ASP A 165 2.20 22.75 0.20
C ASP A 165 2.01 23.10 1.68
N GLU A 166 0.77 23.09 2.17
CA GLU A 166 0.46 23.26 3.61
C GLU A 166 1.06 22.15 4.48
N ILE A 167 0.90 20.88 4.08
CA ILE A 167 1.48 19.74 4.80
C ILE A 167 3.01 19.86 4.84
N ASP A 168 3.62 20.15 3.70
CA ASP A 168 5.07 20.27 3.55
C ASP A 168 5.62 21.37 4.46
N ASN A 169 5.00 22.55 4.47
CA ASN A 169 5.40 23.70 5.28
C ASN A 169 5.29 23.46 6.80
N CYS A 170 4.42 22.56 7.24
CA CYS A 170 4.27 22.21 8.65
C CYS A 170 5.17 21.03 9.09
N SER A 171 5.89 20.40 8.15
CA SER A 171 6.75 19.25 8.44
C SER A 171 8.18 19.65 8.78
N ASN A 172 8.91 18.78 9.49
CA ASN A 172 10.33 19.01 9.75
C ASN A 172 11.19 18.76 8.50
N LYS A 173 10.73 17.87 7.61
CA LYS A 173 11.44 17.50 6.39
C LYS A 173 10.50 16.85 5.38
N VAL A 174 10.72 17.14 4.11
CA VAL A 174 10.00 16.52 2.99
C VAL A 174 10.98 15.79 2.09
N ILE A 175 10.62 14.58 1.68
CA ILE A 175 11.42 13.73 0.79
C ILE A 175 10.56 13.26 -0.37
N ASN A 176 11.02 13.52 -1.59
CA ASN A 176 10.43 12.95 -2.80
C ASN A 176 11.14 11.65 -3.13
N LEU A 177 10.41 10.55 -3.02
CA LEU A 177 10.91 9.20 -3.27
C LEU A 177 11.22 9.01 -4.76
N SER A 178 12.30 8.29 -5.05
CA SER A 178 12.64 7.82 -6.40
C SER A 178 11.55 6.88 -6.95
N ASN A 179 11.53 6.63 -8.26
CA ASN A 179 10.75 5.53 -8.83
C ASN A 179 11.47 4.17 -8.73
N ARG A 180 12.73 4.13 -8.26
CA ARG A 180 13.50 2.89 -8.09
C ARG A 180 13.45 2.40 -6.65
N ILE A 181 12.97 1.18 -6.43
CA ILE A 181 12.69 0.59 -5.11
C ILE A 181 13.91 0.61 -4.17
N LYS A 182 15.10 0.28 -4.68
CA LYS A 182 16.34 0.30 -3.87
C LYS A 182 16.71 1.70 -3.39
N GLU A 183 16.42 2.72 -4.19
CA GLU A 183 16.68 4.12 -3.81
C GLU A 183 15.62 4.60 -2.82
N GLN A 184 14.36 4.19 -2.97
CA GLN A 184 13.32 4.46 -1.98
C GLN A 184 13.71 3.91 -0.60
N HIS A 185 14.19 2.67 -0.52
CA HIS A 185 14.67 2.07 0.73
C HIS A 185 15.76 2.90 1.39
N LYS A 186 16.78 3.31 0.63
CA LYS A 186 17.88 4.15 1.14
C LYS A 186 17.39 5.52 1.62
N GLN A 187 16.47 6.13 0.87
CA GLN A 187 15.90 7.44 1.21
C GLN A 187 15.15 7.39 2.54
N VAL A 188 14.36 6.35 2.78
CA VAL A 188 13.63 6.17 4.05
C VAL A 188 14.58 5.74 5.18
N GLU A 189 15.48 4.78 4.94
CA GLU A 189 16.46 4.29 5.92
C GLU A 189 17.31 5.43 6.49
N LYS A 190 17.73 6.38 5.65
CA LYS A 190 18.56 7.53 6.05
C LYS A 190 17.89 8.37 7.13
N GLU A 191 16.56 8.40 7.17
CA GLU A 191 15.82 9.20 8.14
C GLU A 191 15.70 8.54 9.51
N ASN A 192 16.10 7.27 9.67
CA ASN A 192 16.12 6.57 10.96
C ASN A 192 14.80 6.75 11.73
N LEU A 193 13.68 6.41 11.09
CA LEU A 193 12.34 6.57 11.65
C LEU A 193 12.07 5.52 12.73
N ASP A 194 11.33 5.90 13.77
CA ASP A 194 10.81 4.96 14.77
C ASP A 194 9.46 4.40 14.34
N ILE A 195 8.66 5.25 13.71
CA ILE A 195 7.32 4.94 13.23
C ILE A 195 7.23 5.35 11.77
N ILE A 196 6.78 4.43 10.93
CA ILE A 196 6.22 4.77 9.63
C ILE A 196 4.70 4.70 9.74
N PHE A 197 4.04 5.75 9.29
CA PHE A 197 2.60 5.84 9.20
C PHE A 197 2.21 5.95 7.72
N TYR A 198 1.48 4.95 7.23
CA TYR A 198 0.85 4.94 5.92
C TYR A 198 -0.63 5.33 6.08
N PRO A 199 -1.05 6.54 5.69
CA PRO A 199 -2.47 6.89 5.65
C PRO A 199 -3.28 5.93 4.74
N ASP A 200 -2.63 5.41 3.70
CA ASP A 200 -3.18 4.47 2.74
C ASP A 200 -2.11 3.52 2.20
N ILE A 201 -2.53 2.29 1.86
CA ILE A 201 -1.79 1.31 1.08
C ILE A 201 -2.75 0.70 0.06
N GLY A 202 -2.26 0.45 -1.16
CA GLY A 202 -3.02 -0.26 -2.21
C GLY A 202 -3.60 0.64 -3.31
N MET A 203 -3.78 1.95 -3.07
CA MET A 203 -4.17 2.89 -4.12
C MET A 203 -3.00 3.31 -5.02
N SER A 204 -1.80 3.49 -4.44
CA SER A 204 -0.57 3.70 -5.20
C SER A 204 0.26 2.41 -5.23
N PRO A 205 0.60 1.89 -6.42
CA PRO A 205 1.55 0.78 -6.52
C PRO A 205 2.90 1.11 -5.89
N THR A 206 3.34 2.37 -5.98
CA THR A 206 4.63 2.81 -5.42
C THR A 206 4.66 2.63 -3.90
N THR A 207 3.62 3.09 -3.19
CA THR A 207 3.55 2.94 -1.73
C THR A 207 3.32 1.49 -1.33
N TYR A 208 2.52 0.74 -2.11
CA TYR A 208 2.29 -0.69 -1.89
C TYR A 208 3.59 -1.50 -1.90
N PHE A 209 4.43 -1.36 -2.94
CA PHE A 209 5.69 -2.11 -2.99
C PHE A 209 6.72 -1.65 -1.96
N LEU A 210 6.74 -0.36 -1.61
CA LEU A 210 7.60 0.14 -0.54
C LEU A 210 7.24 -0.46 0.83
N ALA A 211 5.95 -0.72 1.09
CA ALA A 211 5.45 -1.24 2.34
C ALA A 211 5.93 -2.68 2.68
N PHE A 212 6.44 -3.43 1.69
CA PHE A 212 7.05 -4.75 1.89
C PHE A 212 8.40 -4.70 2.61
N ALA A 213 9.04 -3.53 2.61
CA ALA A 213 10.28 -3.35 3.34
C ALA A 213 9.99 -3.09 4.83
N ARG A 214 10.86 -3.62 5.69
CA ARG A 214 10.92 -3.26 7.11
C ARG A 214 11.86 -2.07 7.25
N LEU A 215 11.32 -0.86 7.28
CA LEU A 215 12.05 0.41 7.23
C LEU A 215 12.04 1.16 8.57
N ALA A 216 11.10 0.84 9.46
CA ALA A 216 11.06 1.32 10.84
C ALA A 216 10.68 0.17 11.81
N PRO A 217 11.05 0.27 13.10
CA PRO A 217 10.66 -0.69 14.12
C PRO A 217 9.14 -0.90 14.21
N VAL A 218 8.37 0.17 13.97
CA VAL A 218 6.91 0.13 13.92
C VAL A 218 6.42 0.70 12.59
N GLN A 219 5.59 -0.06 11.88
CA GLN A 219 4.93 0.38 10.65
C GLN A 219 3.42 0.21 10.80
N ILE A 220 2.69 1.30 10.60
CA ILE A 220 1.25 1.39 10.82
C ILE A 220 0.60 1.81 9.51
N VAL A 221 -0.52 1.17 9.16
CA VAL A 221 -1.42 1.62 8.10
C VAL A 221 -2.72 2.12 8.71
N SER A 222 -3.41 3.03 8.03
CA SER A 222 -4.74 3.52 8.42
C SER A 222 -5.77 3.24 7.33
N TRP A 223 -7.03 3.56 7.61
CA TRP A 223 -8.22 3.25 6.82
C TRP A 223 -8.37 4.00 5.49
N GLY A 224 -7.32 4.68 4.98
CA GLY A 224 -7.39 5.40 3.70
C GLY A 224 -7.81 4.50 2.53
N HIS A 225 -7.42 3.22 2.57
CA HIS A 225 -8.12 2.14 1.90
C HIS A 225 -8.56 1.15 2.98
N PRO A 226 -9.87 0.98 3.25
CA PRO A 226 -10.36 0.25 4.42
C PRO A 226 -10.34 -1.28 4.22
N GLU A 227 -9.19 -1.81 3.82
CA GLU A 227 -8.93 -3.24 3.61
C GLU A 227 -7.61 -3.61 4.27
N THR A 228 -7.46 -4.88 4.69
CA THR A 228 -6.17 -5.40 5.14
C THR A 228 -5.15 -5.39 4.02
N THR A 229 -3.89 -5.08 4.34
CA THR A 229 -2.83 -5.05 3.33
C THR A 229 -2.34 -6.44 2.96
N GLY A 230 -2.48 -7.42 3.86
CA GLY A 230 -1.86 -8.74 3.74
C GLY A 230 -0.33 -8.73 3.91
N ILE A 231 0.29 -7.57 4.15
CA ILE A 231 1.75 -7.40 4.16
C ILE A 231 2.30 -7.63 5.58
N ASN A 232 3.13 -8.65 5.75
CA ASN A 232 3.71 -9.03 7.05
C ASN A 232 4.71 -8.02 7.66
N THR A 233 5.08 -6.96 6.96
CA THR A 233 5.89 -5.85 7.48
C THR A 233 5.07 -4.70 8.04
N ILE A 234 3.75 -4.75 7.94
CA ILE A 234 2.84 -3.78 8.55
C ILE A 234 2.33 -4.37 9.86
N ASP A 235 2.65 -3.71 10.97
CA ASP A 235 2.41 -4.25 12.31
C ASP A 235 0.98 -3.99 12.77
N TYR A 236 0.47 -2.80 12.45
CA TYR A 236 -0.80 -2.32 12.98
C TYR A 236 -1.68 -1.69 11.89
N PHE A 237 -2.98 -1.93 12.01
CA PHE A 237 -4.01 -1.18 11.31
C PHE A 237 -4.68 -0.25 12.30
N LEU A 238 -4.59 1.07 12.08
CA LEU A 238 -5.21 2.08 12.93
C LEU A 238 -6.62 2.40 12.41
N SER A 239 -7.62 2.13 13.24
CA SER A 239 -9.03 2.39 12.95
C SER A 239 -9.73 3.03 14.16
N SER A 240 -11.06 2.99 14.17
CA SER A 240 -11.91 3.53 15.23
C SER A 240 -12.90 2.48 15.71
N THR A 241 -13.22 2.52 17.01
CA THR A 241 -14.34 1.76 17.59
C THR A 241 -15.69 2.10 16.95
N LEU A 242 -15.80 3.25 16.28
CA LEU A 242 -16.98 3.67 15.51
C LEU A 242 -17.07 3.00 14.12
N LEU A 243 -15.96 2.48 13.60
CA LEU A 243 -15.88 1.79 12.31
C LEU A 243 -15.88 0.27 12.46
N GLU A 244 -15.28 -0.23 13.54
CA GLU A 244 -14.97 -1.64 13.72
C GLU A 244 -15.91 -2.28 14.76
N PRO A 245 -16.98 -2.99 14.34
CA PRO A 245 -17.73 -3.81 15.27
C PRO A 245 -16.85 -4.90 15.91
N ASN A 246 -17.24 -5.40 17.09
CA ASN A 246 -16.40 -6.27 17.92
C ASN A 246 -15.87 -7.56 17.24
N TYR A 247 -16.47 -8.00 16.12
CA TYR A 247 -16.08 -9.22 15.39
C TYR A 247 -15.06 -9.00 14.26
N VAL A 248 -14.64 -7.75 13.96
CA VAL A 248 -13.84 -7.45 12.75
C VAL A 248 -12.34 -7.76 12.89
N ARG A 249 -11.84 -7.98 14.12
CA ARG A 249 -10.41 -8.30 14.37
C ARG A 249 -9.87 -9.46 13.54
N ARG A 250 -10.72 -10.42 13.14
CA ARG A 250 -10.34 -11.60 12.34
C ARG A 250 -10.15 -11.31 10.85
N LYS A 251 -10.42 -10.09 10.38
CA LYS A 251 -10.33 -9.68 8.97
C LYS A 251 -9.03 -8.94 8.60
N TYR A 252 -8.16 -8.71 9.57
CA TYR A 252 -6.88 -8.02 9.37
C TYR A 252 -5.71 -8.95 9.60
N SER A 253 -4.71 -8.89 8.72
CA SER A 253 -3.40 -9.51 8.97
C SER A 253 -2.58 -8.72 9.99
N GLU A 254 -2.82 -7.41 10.04
CA GLU A 254 -2.24 -6.47 10.98
C GLU A 254 -2.94 -6.57 12.34
N ARG A 255 -2.26 -6.13 13.40
CA ARG A 255 -2.91 -5.97 14.70
C ARG A 255 -3.79 -4.72 14.68
N LEU A 256 -5.10 -4.90 14.83
CA LEU A 256 -6.06 -3.79 14.84
C LEU A 256 -5.91 -2.94 16.12
N ILE A 257 -5.66 -1.64 15.96
CA ILE A 257 -5.73 -0.63 17.02
C ILE A 257 -6.95 0.25 16.74
N CYS A 258 -7.90 0.29 17.67
CA CYS A 258 -9.09 1.13 17.56
C CYS A 258 -9.00 2.30 18.55
N LEU A 259 -9.06 3.53 18.02
CA LEU A 259 -9.26 4.72 18.83
C LEU A 259 -10.75 4.89 19.19
N SER A 260 -11.04 5.71 20.20
CA SER A 260 -12.42 6.10 20.54
C SER A 260 -13.01 7.12 19.57
N GLN A 261 -12.19 7.67 18.68
CA GLN A 261 -12.56 8.65 17.65
C GLN A 261 -11.99 8.21 16.29
N PHE A 262 -12.42 8.84 15.21
CA PHE A 262 -11.80 8.60 13.90
C PHE A 262 -10.32 9.01 13.92
N PRO A 263 -9.40 8.21 13.35
CA PRO A 263 -7.99 8.57 13.27
C PRO A 263 -7.75 9.54 12.10
N LEU A 264 -8.46 10.67 12.13
CA LEU A 264 -8.44 11.74 11.13
C LEU A 264 -8.64 13.09 11.82
N TYR A 265 -8.30 14.18 11.12
CA TYR A 265 -8.66 15.54 11.54
C TYR A 265 -9.06 16.33 10.29
N TYR A 266 -10.35 16.62 10.17
CA TYR A 266 -10.94 17.33 9.05
C TYR A 266 -11.27 18.76 9.47
N GLU A 267 -10.71 19.74 8.76
CA GLU A 267 -10.98 21.18 8.93
C GLU A 267 -12.02 21.67 7.93
#